data_AF-A0A8D9P211-F1
#
_entry.id   AF-A0A8D9P211-F1
#
_cell.length_a   1.000
_cell.length_b   1.000
_cell.length_c   1.000
_cell.angle_alpha   90.00
_cell.angle_beta   90.00
_cell.angle_gamma   90.00
#
_symmetry.space_group_name_H-M   'P 1'
#
loop_
_entity.id
_entity.type
_entity.pdbx_description
1 polymer ?
#
loop_
_entity_poly.entity_id
_entity_poly.type
_entity_poly.pdbx_seq_one_letter_code
_entity_poly.pdbx_strand_id
1 'polypeptide(L)'
;MRVLIVSPSYLPEIGAAPSRITNMAEGLSGLGIKVDVLTCLPNYPKGRIFDGYRGAFSKTEDVNGITVFRYWTYASISKKPLVRLASMCAFATTLWCFALKRKRIKSYDKVIIQTPPVLAAASAMLLFRCCYRKKVVLNVSDLWPLSAVELGP
;
A
#
# COMPACT_ATOMS: atom_id res chain seq x y z
N MET A 1 -21.16 -0.81 3.30
CA MET A 1 -19.83 -1.08 3.90
C MET A 1 -18.76 -0.38 3.08
N ARG A 2 -17.75 0.19 3.73
CA ARG A 2 -16.59 0.84 3.09
C ARG A 2 -15.28 0.26 3.61
N VAL A 3 -14.39 -0.11 2.71
CA VAL A 3 -13.09 -0.73 3.01
C VAL A 3 -11.96 0.12 2.46
N LEU A 4 -10.89 0.27 3.25
CA LEU A 4 -9.63 0.82 2.78
C LEU A 4 -8.63 -0.30 2.60
N ILE A 5 -7.98 -0.40 1.44
CA ILE A 5 -6.84 -1.30 1.22
C ILE A 5 -5.57 -0.47 1.28
N VAL A 6 -4.60 -0.87 2.12
CA VAL A 6 -3.29 -0.24 2.24
C VAL A 6 -2.25 -1.18 1.63
N SER A 7 -1.54 -0.71 0.62
CA SER A 7 -0.55 -1.51 -0.09
C SER A 7 0.60 -0.65 -0.61
N PRO A 8 1.85 -1.13 -0.59
CA PRO A 8 2.96 -0.43 -1.22
C PRO A 8 2.87 -0.38 -2.76
N SER A 9 2.00 -1.17 -3.40
CA SER A 9 1.96 -1.29 -4.85
C SER A 9 0.55 -1.46 -5.39
N TYR A 10 0.22 -0.75 -6.46
CA TYR A 10 -1.09 -0.83 -7.12
C TYR A 10 -0.92 -0.52 -8.62
N LEU A 11 -1.95 -0.78 -9.45
CA LEU A 11 -1.99 -0.23 -10.81
C LEU A 11 -1.59 1.25 -10.78
N PRO A 12 -0.82 1.79 -11.75
CA PRO A 12 -0.40 1.18 -13.02
C PRO A 12 0.88 0.33 -12.94
N GLU A 13 1.38 0.00 -11.74
CA GLU A 13 2.55 -0.87 -11.62
C GLU A 13 2.23 -2.29 -12.11
N ILE A 14 3.21 -2.92 -12.76
CA ILE A 14 3.09 -4.26 -13.32
C ILE A 14 3.76 -5.25 -12.38
N GLY A 15 3.10 -6.36 -12.08
CA GLY A 15 3.66 -7.45 -11.29
C GLY A 15 2.61 -8.18 -10.44
N ALA A 16 3.00 -9.32 -9.87
CA ALA A 16 2.06 -10.15 -9.10
C ALA A 16 1.47 -9.42 -7.89
N ALA A 17 2.26 -8.61 -7.18
CA ALA A 17 1.78 -7.84 -6.03
C ALA A 17 0.71 -6.78 -6.37
N PRO A 18 0.95 -5.83 -7.31
CA PRO A 18 -0.08 -4.87 -7.70
C PRO A 18 -1.30 -5.54 -8.34
N SER A 19 -1.13 -6.61 -9.13
CA SER A 19 -2.25 -7.35 -9.72
C SER A 19 -3.15 -8.00 -8.67
N ARG A 20 -2.57 -8.65 -7.64
CA ARG A 20 -3.37 -9.22 -6.54
C ARG A 20 -4.21 -8.18 -5.81
N ILE A 21 -3.64 -7.01 -5.53
CA ILE A 21 -4.34 -5.94 -4.83
C ILE A 21 -5.42 -5.31 -5.71
N THR A 22 -5.15 -5.15 -7.00
CA THR A 22 -6.13 -4.67 -7.98
C THR A 22 -7.31 -5.62 -8.08
N ASN A 23 -7.06 -6.92 -8.29
CA ASN A 23 -8.12 -7.93 -8.37
C ASN A 23 -8.93 -8.02 -7.07
N MET A 24 -8.29 -7.87 -5.91
CA MET A 24 -8.99 -7.80 -4.62
C MET A 24 -9.87 -6.56 -4.52
N ALA A 25 -9.37 -5.39 -4.93
CA ALA A 25 -10.10 -4.14 -4.87
C ALA A 25 -11.32 -4.14 -5.81
N GLU A 26 -11.11 -4.57 -7.05
CA GLU A 26 -12.17 -4.69 -8.07
C GLU A 26 -13.17 -5.80 -7.73
N GLY A 27 -12.71 -6.95 -7.25
CA GLY A 27 -13.58 -8.05 -6.81
C GLY A 27 -14.48 -7.63 -5.65
N LEU A 28 -13.94 -6.94 -4.65
CA LEU A 28 -14.74 -6.38 -3.55
C LEU A 28 -15.72 -5.31 -4.05
N SER A 29 -15.29 -4.45 -4.98
CA SER A 29 -16.14 -3.44 -5.59
C SER A 29 -17.31 -4.04 -6.38
N GLY A 30 -17.05 -5.12 -7.13
CA GLY A 30 -18.06 -5.87 -7.88
C GLY A 30 -19.13 -6.53 -6.98
N LEU A 31 -18.80 -6.77 -5.70
CA LEU A 31 -19.75 -7.22 -4.68
C LEU A 31 -20.54 -6.05 -4.04
N GLY A 32 -20.45 -4.82 -4.57
CA GLY A 32 -21.12 -3.63 -4.06
C GLY A 32 -20.46 -2.99 -2.84
N ILE A 33 -19.23 -3.39 -2.49
CA ILE A 33 -18.48 -2.79 -1.38
C ILE A 33 -17.78 -1.53 -1.87
N LYS A 34 -17.89 -0.43 -1.13
CA LYS A 34 -17.14 0.80 -1.46
C LYS A 34 -15.67 0.61 -1.08
N VAL A 35 -14.79 0.51 -2.06
CA VAL A 35 -13.35 0.29 -1.83
C VAL A 35 -12.58 1.57 -2.16
N ASP A 36 -11.65 1.92 -1.28
CA ASP A 36 -10.61 2.92 -1.57
C ASP A 36 -9.24 2.25 -1.36
N VAL A 37 -8.21 2.73 -2.05
CA VAL A 37 -6.82 2.23 -1.94
C VAL A 37 -5.90 3.34 -1.45
N LEU A 38 -5.02 3.03 -0.50
CA LEU A 38 -3.92 3.87 -0.05
C LEU A 38 -2.60 3.19 -0.45
N THR A 39 -1.83 3.85 -1.32
CA THR A 39 -0.62 3.28 -1.90
C THR A 39 0.47 4.32 -2.12
N CYS A 40 1.63 3.89 -2.64
CA CYS A 40 2.70 4.80 -3.01
C CYS A 40 2.56 5.29 -4.47
N LEU A 41 3.32 6.31 -4.83
CA LEU A 41 3.45 6.70 -6.22
C LEU A 41 4.12 5.57 -7.02
N PRO A 42 3.59 5.22 -8.20
CA PRO A 42 4.05 4.05 -8.95
C PRO A 42 5.51 4.22 -9.36
N ASN A 43 6.31 3.18 -9.11
CA ASN A 43 7.75 3.22 -9.31
C ASN A 43 8.35 1.90 -9.82
N TYR A 44 7.70 0.77 -9.59
CA TYR A 44 8.13 -0.53 -10.08
C TYR A 44 7.58 -0.81 -11.50
N PRO A 45 8.36 -1.39 -12.44
CA PRO A 45 9.71 -1.93 -12.29
C PRO A 45 10.84 -0.91 -12.58
N LYS A 46 10.51 0.34 -12.90
CA LYS A 46 11.49 1.33 -13.36
C LYS A 46 12.50 1.76 -12.28
N GLY A 47 12.19 1.55 -11.00
CA GLY A 47 13.03 2.01 -9.88
C GLY A 47 13.07 3.52 -9.72
N ARG A 48 12.14 4.23 -10.37
CA ARG A 48 11.94 5.67 -10.30
C ARG A 48 10.44 5.95 -10.43
N ILE A 49 9.96 7.02 -9.81
CA ILE A 49 8.57 7.45 -9.95
C ILE A 49 8.23 7.59 -11.45
N PHE A 50 7.09 7.02 -11.85
CA PHE A 50 6.62 7.07 -13.23
C PHE A 50 6.44 8.51 -13.69
N ASP A 51 6.65 8.75 -14.99
CA ASP A 51 6.81 10.10 -15.53
C ASP A 51 5.58 11.00 -15.27
N GLY A 52 4.36 10.46 -15.38
CA GLY A 52 3.10 11.17 -15.06
C GLY A 52 2.84 11.42 -13.56
N TYR A 53 3.76 11.02 -12.68
CA TYR A 53 3.66 11.16 -11.22
C TYR A 53 4.88 11.89 -10.63
N ARG A 54 5.86 12.28 -11.45
CA ARG A 54 7.07 12.97 -10.98
C ARG A 54 6.75 14.34 -10.39
N GLY A 55 7.52 14.73 -9.37
CA GLY A 55 7.34 16.01 -8.67
C GLY A 55 6.14 16.07 -7.73
N ALA A 56 5.24 15.08 -7.77
CA ALA A 56 4.12 15.00 -6.84
C ALA A 56 4.58 14.45 -5.49
N PHE A 57 4.15 15.08 -4.40
CA PHE A 57 4.25 14.50 -3.06
C PHE A 57 3.08 13.54 -2.76
N SER A 58 1.90 13.86 -3.29
CA SER A 58 0.71 13.02 -3.19
C SER A 58 -0.16 13.21 -4.41
N LYS A 59 -0.96 12.19 -4.75
CA LYS A 59 -1.95 12.25 -5.83
C LYS A 59 -3.19 11.45 -5.42
N THR A 60 -4.37 11.98 -5.67
CA THR A 60 -5.62 11.22 -5.57
C THR A 60 -6.17 11.05 -6.97
N GLU A 61 -6.49 9.83 -7.37
CA GLU A 61 -7.03 9.54 -8.70
C GLU A 61 -8.06 8.41 -8.64
N ASP A 62 -8.85 8.29 -9.70
CA ASP A 62 -9.74 7.16 -9.91
C ASP A 62 -9.05 6.14 -10.79
N VAL A 63 -9.04 4.88 -10.37
CA VAL A 63 -8.55 3.74 -11.15
C VAL A 63 -9.66 2.71 -11.17
N ASN A 64 -10.30 2.54 -12.33
CA ASN A 64 -11.40 1.59 -12.54
C ASN A 64 -12.56 1.79 -11.55
N GLY A 65 -12.93 3.05 -11.25
CA GLY A 65 -14.01 3.38 -10.31
C GLY A 65 -13.62 3.29 -8.83
N ILE A 66 -12.33 3.06 -8.53
CA ILE A 66 -11.79 2.95 -7.18
C ILE A 66 -10.95 4.19 -6.89
N THR A 67 -11.25 4.89 -5.79
CA THR A 67 -10.44 6.05 -5.37
C THR A 67 -9.09 5.58 -4.82
N VAL A 68 -8.00 6.00 -5.45
CA VAL A 68 -6.63 5.68 -5.08
C VAL A 68 -5.93 6.92 -4.52
N PHE A 69 -5.51 6.83 -3.27
CA PHE A 69 -4.66 7.81 -2.60
C PHE A 69 -3.20 7.37 -2.70
N ARG A 70 -2.38 8.17 -3.37
CA ARG A 70 -0.94 7.91 -3.53
C ARG A 70 -0.11 8.89 -2.74
N TYR A 71 0.92 8.39 -2.10
CA TYR A 71 1.92 9.20 -1.41
C TYR A 71 3.33 8.87 -1.92
N TRP A 72 4.20 9.86 -1.83
CA TRP A 72 5.58 9.72 -2.25
C TRP A 72 6.28 8.59 -1.48
N THR A 73 7.19 7.90 -2.17
CA THR A 73 8.11 6.94 -1.55
C THR A 73 9.48 7.11 -2.20
N TYR A 74 10.53 6.67 -1.50
CA TYR A 74 11.84 6.56 -2.07
C TYR A 74 11.84 5.39 -3.07
N ALA A 75 11.81 5.73 -4.36
CA ALA A 75 11.74 4.76 -5.45
C ALA A 75 13.10 4.09 -5.67
N SER A 76 13.14 2.76 -5.58
CA SER A 76 14.33 1.99 -5.91
C SER A 76 14.02 0.53 -6.21
N ILE A 77 14.76 -0.04 -7.16
CA ILE A 77 14.82 -1.50 -7.43
C ILE A 77 16.12 -2.12 -6.91
N SER A 78 16.88 -1.38 -6.11
CA SER A 78 18.18 -1.84 -5.61
C SER A 78 18.01 -3.08 -4.72
N LYS A 79 18.89 -4.07 -4.94
CA LYS A 79 18.98 -5.26 -4.07
C LYS A 79 19.67 -4.96 -2.73
N LYS A 80 20.29 -3.77 -2.58
CA LYS A 80 21.02 -3.38 -1.37
C LYS A 80 20.06 -3.25 -0.17
N PRO A 81 20.31 -3.93 0.96
CA PRO A 81 19.40 -3.94 2.11
C PRO A 81 19.07 -2.54 2.65
N LEU A 82 20.07 -1.66 2.77
CA LEU A 82 19.89 -0.28 3.26
C LEU A 82 18.97 0.54 2.36
N VAL A 83 19.05 0.35 1.04
CA VAL A 83 18.22 1.08 0.08
C VAL A 83 16.78 0.58 0.11
N ARG A 84 16.59 -0.73 0.28
CA ARG A 84 15.27 -1.33 0.50
C ARG A 84 14.65 -0.83 1.80
N LEU A 85 15.43 -0.79 2.89
CA LEU A 85 15.01 -0.25 4.17
C LEU A 85 14.59 1.23 4.03
N ALA A 86 15.39 2.06 3.36
CA ALA A 86 15.04 3.46 3.10
C ALA A 86 13.73 3.59 2.32
N SER A 87 13.50 2.74 1.30
CA SER A 87 12.25 2.70 0.53
C SER A 87 11.05 2.33 1.41
N MET A 88 11.21 1.34 2.29
CA MET A 88 10.18 0.91 3.23
C MET A 88 9.87 2.01 4.26
N CYS A 89 10.90 2.62 4.84
CA CYS A 89 10.76 3.72 5.80
C CYS A 89 10.10 4.94 5.16
N ALA A 90 10.46 5.29 3.92
CA ALA A 90 9.87 6.41 3.21
C ALA A 90 8.35 6.25 3.06
N PHE A 91 7.87 5.09 2.59
CA PHE A 91 6.43 4.87 2.50
C PHE A 91 5.77 4.75 3.89
N ALA A 92 6.44 4.09 4.83
CA ALA A 92 5.95 3.96 6.20
C ALA A 92 5.76 5.33 6.89
N THR A 93 6.53 6.37 6.54
CA THR A 93 6.34 7.72 7.07
C THR A 93 5.33 8.52 6.25
N THR A 94 5.41 8.51 4.92
CA THR A 94 4.51 9.32 4.07
C THR A 94 3.05 8.87 4.13
N LEU A 95 2.76 7.60 4.44
CA LEU A 95 1.38 7.15 4.67
C LEU A 95 0.69 7.88 5.83
N TRP A 96 1.46 8.43 6.79
CA TRP A 96 0.89 9.21 7.91
C TRP A 96 0.27 10.52 7.45
N CYS A 97 0.64 11.05 6.28
CA CYS A 97 -0.05 12.19 5.69
C CYS A 97 -1.54 11.89 5.44
N PHE A 98 -1.93 10.62 5.34
CA PHE A 98 -3.33 10.21 5.27
C PHE A 98 -4.10 10.50 6.58
N ALA A 99 -3.41 10.60 7.73
CA ALA A 99 -4.01 10.96 9.02
C ALA A 99 -4.71 12.32 9.01
N LEU A 100 -4.34 13.23 8.10
CA LEU A 100 -5.01 14.51 7.90
C LEU A 100 -6.46 14.34 7.43
N LYS A 101 -6.78 13.23 6.75
CA LYS A 101 -8.12 12.92 6.24
C LYS A 101 -8.99 12.22 7.30
N ARG A 102 -9.07 12.78 8.52
CA ARG A 102 -9.78 12.19 9.68
C ARG A 102 -11.21 11.74 9.36
N LYS A 103 -12.00 12.57 8.68
CA LYS A 103 -13.38 12.25 8.28
C LYS A 103 -13.43 11.03 7.36
N ARG A 104 -12.51 10.95 6.39
CA ARG A 104 -12.40 9.81 5.48
C ARG A 104 -12.02 8.55 6.22
N ILE A 105 -11.02 8.61 7.11
CA ILE A 105 -10.63 7.47 7.95
C ILE A 105 -11.81 6.97 8.77
N LYS A 106 -12.53 7.87 9.44
CA LYS A 106 -13.70 7.51 10.25
C LYS A 106 -14.79 6.80 9.43
N SER A 107 -14.93 7.11 8.14
CA SER A 107 -15.92 6.45 7.26
C SER A 107 -15.61 5.00 6.86
N TYR A 108 -14.40 4.50 7.12
CA TYR A 108 -14.06 3.09 6.82
C TYR A 108 -14.52 2.15 7.92
N ASP A 109 -15.18 1.06 7.54
CA ASP A 109 -15.60 -0.01 8.44
C ASP A 109 -14.44 -0.97 8.74
N LYS A 110 -13.63 -1.27 7.71
CA LYS A 110 -12.48 -2.16 7.80
C LYS A 110 -11.30 -1.61 7.00
N VAL A 111 -10.09 -1.95 7.43
CA VAL A 111 -8.84 -1.63 6.73
C VAL A 111 -8.09 -2.93 6.46
N ILE A 112 -7.82 -3.23 5.20
CA ILE A 112 -7.00 -4.36 4.78
C ILE A 112 -5.58 -3.85 4.56
N ILE A 113 -4.58 -4.42 5.21
CA ILE A 113 -3.19 -4.00 5.11
C ILE A 113 -2.37 -5.12 4.49
N GLN A 114 -1.70 -4.85 3.38
CA GLN A 114 -0.81 -5.82 2.74
C GLN A 114 0.57 -5.86 3.40
N THR A 115 1.13 -7.06 3.55
CA THR A 115 2.54 -7.31 3.87
C THR A 115 3.08 -8.43 2.98
N PRO A 116 4.36 -8.39 2.53
CA PRO A 116 5.40 -7.38 2.78
C PRO A 116 5.20 -6.02 2.06
N PRO A 117 5.91 -4.94 2.47
CA PRO A 117 6.95 -4.87 3.51
C PRO A 117 6.41 -4.63 4.93
N VAL A 118 7.04 -5.30 5.90
CA VAL A 118 6.61 -5.32 7.31
C VAL A 118 6.59 -3.93 7.95
N LEU A 119 7.57 -3.07 7.66
CA LEU A 119 7.59 -1.71 8.23
C LEU A 119 6.41 -0.85 7.78
N ALA A 120 6.03 -0.92 6.51
CA ALA A 120 4.85 -0.21 6.02
C ALA A 120 3.57 -0.77 6.65
N ALA A 121 3.48 -2.11 6.75
CA ALA A 121 2.34 -2.76 7.38
C ALA A 121 2.22 -2.41 8.87
N ALA A 122 3.33 -2.44 9.63
CA ALA A 122 3.38 -2.06 11.03
C ALA A 122 3.02 -0.59 11.24
N SER A 123 3.52 0.30 10.38
CA SER A 123 3.18 1.73 10.43
C SER A 123 1.68 1.96 10.14
N ALA A 124 1.13 1.28 9.13
CA ALA A 124 -0.30 1.33 8.83
C ALA A 124 -1.14 0.74 9.97
N MET A 125 -0.69 -0.35 10.61
CA MET A 125 -1.36 -0.90 11.80
C MET A 125 -1.36 0.11 12.94
N LEU A 126 -0.23 0.74 13.25
CA LEU A 126 -0.13 1.76 14.29
C LEU A 126 -1.13 2.89 14.02
N LEU A 127 -1.15 3.40 12.79
CA LEU A 127 -2.08 4.45 12.39
C LEU A 127 -3.55 4.00 12.53
N PHE A 128 -3.96 2.95 11.80
CA PHE A 128 -5.37 2.59 11.70
C PHE A 128 -5.91 1.85 12.93
N ARG A 129 -5.15 0.91 13.51
CA ARG A 129 -5.57 0.11 14.66
C ARG A 129 -5.37 0.82 15.99
N CYS A 130 -4.23 1.49 16.20
CA CYS A 130 -3.93 2.11 17.49
C CYS A 130 -4.46 3.54 17.57
N CYS A 131 -4.16 4.39 16.60
CA CYS A 131 -4.62 5.80 16.64
C CYS A 131 -6.10 5.95 16.32
N TYR A 132 -6.62 5.21 15.33
CA TYR A 132 -8.02 5.34 14.86
C TYR A 132 -8.96 4.20 15.26
N ARG A 133 -8.46 3.18 15.98
CA ARG A 133 -9.24 2.02 16.49
C ARG A 133 -10.08 1.33 15.41
N LYS A 134 -9.58 1.23 14.18
CA LYS A 134 -10.23 0.52 13.08
C LYS A 134 -10.06 -0.97 13.18
N LYS A 135 -11.04 -1.72 12.64
CA LYS A 135 -10.92 -3.16 12.41
C LYS A 135 -9.94 -3.38 11.26
N VAL A 136 -8.77 -3.92 11.59
CA VAL A 136 -7.69 -4.17 10.63
C VAL A 136 -7.62 -5.65 10.29
N VAL A 137 -7.50 -5.96 9.00
CA VAL A 137 -7.21 -7.29 8.48
C VAL A 137 -5.84 -7.24 7.85
N LEU A 138 -4.90 -8.03 8.37
CA LEU A 138 -3.56 -8.14 7.80
C LEU A 138 -3.56 -9.22 6.71
N ASN A 139 -3.26 -8.83 5.48
CA ASN A 139 -3.09 -9.73 4.35
C ASN A 139 -1.60 -10.05 4.18
N VAL A 140 -1.17 -11.20 4.69
CA VAL A 140 0.19 -11.73 4.54
C VAL A 140 0.28 -12.46 3.21
N SER A 141 0.83 -11.78 2.20
CA SER A 141 0.90 -12.29 0.83
C SER A 141 2.12 -13.17 0.55
N ASP A 142 3.12 -13.16 1.43
CA ASP A 142 4.37 -13.87 1.21
C ASP A 142 5.04 -14.18 2.56
N LEU A 143 5.45 -15.43 2.74
CA LEU A 143 6.22 -15.93 3.87
C LEU A 143 7.70 -16.07 3.51
N TRP A 144 8.21 -15.21 2.62
CA TRP A 144 9.58 -15.24 2.11
C TRP A 144 10.71 -15.50 3.13
N PRO A 145 10.64 -15.10 4.43
CA PRO A 145 11.69 -15.47 5.38
C PRO A 145 11.70 -16.97 5.67
N LEU A 146 10.54 -17.62 5.73
CA LEU A 146 10.43 -19.08 5.88
C LEU A 146 10.95 -19.79 4.64
N SER A 147 10.59 -19.31 3.44
CA SER A 147 11.10 -19.90 2.20
C SER A 147 12.62 -19.77 2.05
N ALA A 148 13.21 -18.66 2.51
CA ALA A 148 14.66 -18.49 2.53
C ALA A 148 15.36 -19.42 3.54
N VAL A 149 14.70 -19.76 4.66
CA VAL A 149 15.21 -20.73 5.64
C VAL A 149 15.06 -22.17 5.13
N GLU A 150 13.94 -22.48 4.48
CA GLU A 150 13.63 -23.83 3.95
C GLU A 150 14.49 -24.20 2.73
N LEU A 151 14.85 -23.22 1.89
CA LEU A 151 15.65 -23.45 0.69
C LEU A 151 17.18 -23.49 0.96
N GLY A 152 17.60 -23.18 2.19
CA GLY A 152 19.02 -23.05 2.56
C GLY A 152 19.70 -21.80 1.98
N PRO A 153 20.80 -21.32 2.59
CA PRO A 153 21.63 -20.26 2.02
C PRO A 153 22.39 -20.70 0.75
#